data_AF-A0A486XH69-F1
#
_entry.id   AF-A0A486XH69-F1
#
_cell.length_a   1.000
_cell.length_b   1.000
_cell.length_c   1.000
_cell.angle_alpha   90.00
_cell.angle_beta   90.00
_cell.angle_gamma   90.00
#
_symmetry.space_group_name_H-M   'P 1'
#
loop_
_entity.id
_entity.type
_entity.pdbx_description
1 polymer ?
#
loop_
_entity_poly.entity_id
_entity_poly.type
_entity_poly.pdbx_seq_one_letter_code
_entity_poly.pdbx_strand_id
1 'polypeptide(L)'
;MGRKNKKPKWLQRIKQRILRYSFYAFAAFLGITLLFRVVPVPFSSYMAQQKVSHFLNGESYPIKYQWVSLDKISWQMQLAVIAAEDQKFAQHHGIDWDAIDKALKYNKKSTKVRGGSTISQQTVKNLYLWHGQSWLRKGIELPTTLMVELLWSKKRILEVYLNIAEFGNGIFGVEAASQAYFKKSAKQLNQQEAALLAAVLPNPIIFKANKPSAFVQKKQRWIMRQMNALGKGYLTQLN
;
A
#
# COMPACT_ATOMS: atom_id res chain seq x y z
N MET A 1 51.54 17.98 21.34
CA MET A 1 50.43 17.88 22.32
C MET A 1 49.13 18.36 21.67
N GLY A 2 48.26 17.44 21.24
CA GLY A 2 46.98 17.80 20.59
C GLY A 2 45.88 18.09 21.62
N ARG A 3 45.41 19.35 21.70
CA ARG A 3 44.23 19.71 22.49
C ARG A 3 42.99 19.01 21.91
N LYS A 4 42.54 17.92 22.54
CA LYS A 4 41.24 17.30 22.22
C LYS A 4 40.14 18.31 22.52
N ASN A 5 39.56 18.87 21.46
CA ASN A 5 38.47 19.83 21.51
C ASN A 5 37.21 19.15 22.07
N LYS A 6 37.01 19.20 23.40
CA LYS A 6 35.86 18.58 24.08
C LYS A 6 34.61 19.41 23.77
N LYS A 7 33.65 18.83 23.04
CA LYS A 7 32.37 19.47 22.73
C LYS A 7 31.70 19.99 24.02
N PRO A 8 31.15 21.23 24.04
CA PRO A 8 30.59 21.84 25.24
C PRO A 8 29.44 21.01 25.84
N LYS A 9 29.35 20.97 27.18
CA LYS A 9 28.42 20.12 27.94
C LYS A 9 26.94 20.32 27.55
N TRP A 10 26.54 21.51 27.09
CA TRP A 10 25.17 21.79 26.64
C TRP A 10 24.82 21.09 25.32
N LEU A 11 25.75 20.99 24.37
CA LEU A 11 25.57 20.23 23.12
C LEU A 11 25.40 18.73 23.40
N GLN A 12 26.08 18.22 24.43
CA GLN A 12 25.93 16.82 24.84
C GLN A 12 24.53 16.56 25.44
N ARG A 13 24.00 17.47 26.26
CA ARG A 13 22.64 17.37 26.81
C ARG A 13 21.56 17.45 25.72
N ILE A 14 21.71 18.34 24.75
CA ILE A 14 20.79 18.42 23.59
C ILE A 14 20.83 17.14 22.78
N LYS A 15 22.03 16.65 22.44
CA LYS A 15 22.19 15.38 21.71
C LYS A 15 21.52 14.22 22.45
N GLN A 16 21.69 14.11 23.77
CA GLN A 16 21.04 13.07 24.58
C GLN A 16 19.52 13.18 24.57
N ARG A 17 18.97 14.40 24.66
CA ARG A 17 17.51 14.63 24.55
C ARG A 17 16.98 14.21 23.18
N ILE A 18 17.64 14.62 22.09
CA ILE A 18 17.27 14.22 20.73
C ILE A 18 17.27 12.70 20.60
N LEU A 19 18.36 12.03 20.99
CA LEU A 19 18.45 10.58 20.93
C LEU A 19 17.34 9.89 21.75
N ARG A 20 17.05 10.39 22.95
CA ARG A 20 15.99 9.86 23.82
C ARG A 20 14.61 9.99 23.18
N TYR A 21 14.27 11.15 22.63
CA TYR A 21 12.98 11.36 21.96
C TYR A 21 12.88 10.60 20.64
N SER A 22 13.95 10.50 19.86
CA SER A 22 14.00 9.65 18.66
C SER A 22 13.78 8.18 19.02
N PHE A 23 14.37 7.70 20.12
CA PHE A 23 14.14 6.35 20.62
C PHE A 23 12.67 6.13 21.02
N TYR A 24 12.06 7.06 21.77
CA TYR A 24 10.64 6.93 22.13
C TYR A 24 9.71 6.99 20.91
N ALA A 25 9.99 7.86 19.94
CA ALA A 25 9.24 7.91 18.70
C ALA A 25 9.35 6.59 17.92
N PHE A 26 10.55 6.03 17.81
CA PHE A 26 10.77 4.73 17.17
C PHE A 26 10.09 3.59 17.92
N ALA A 27 10.17 3.56 19.25
CA ALA A 27 9.50 2.55 20.08
C ALA A 27 7.97 2.64 19.96
N ALA A 28 7.40 3.85 19.94
CA ALA A 28 5.98 4.07 19.72
C ALA A 28 5.56 3.62 18.30
N PHE A 29 6.36 3.95 17.29
CA PHE A 29 6.14 3.50 15.91
C PHE A 29 6.18 1.98 15.76
N LEU A 30 7.16 1.34 16.41
CA LEU A 30 7.26 -0.12 16.47
C LEU A 30 6.06 -0.72 17.21
N GLY A 31 5.66 -0.16 18.35
CA GLY A 31 4.50 -0.57 19.12
C GLY A 31 3.20 -0.49 18.31
N ILE A 32 2.97 0.61 17.59
CA ILE A 32 1.84 0.77 16.67
C ILE A 32 1.90 -0.26 15.53
N THR A 33 3.08 -0.49 14.96
CA THR A 33 3.25 -1.49 13.90
C THR A 33 2.92 -2.89 14.41
N LEU A 34 3.34 -3.25 15.63
CA LEU A 34 2.98 -4.51 16.27
C LEU A 34 1.49 -4.59 16.59
N LEU A 35 0.86 -3.50 17.01
CA LEU A 35 -0.60 -3.44 17.22
C LEU A 35 -1.36 -3.71 15.91
N PHE A 36 -0.97 -3.03 14.83
CA PHE A 36 -1.53 -3.21 13.50
C PHE A 36 -1.15 -4.53 12.83
N ARG A 37 -0.32 -5.37 13.47
CA ARG A 37 -0.15 -6.78 13.05
C ARG A 37 -1.43 -7.59 13.27
N VAL A 38 -2.24 -7.24 14.27
CA VAL A 38 -3.38 -8.06 14.72
C VAL A 38 -4.70 -7.31 14.81
N VAL A 39 -4.69 -5.99 15.03
CA VAL A 39 -5.90 -5.17 15.16
C VAL A 39 -6.24 -4.48 13.84
N PRO A 40 -7.51 -4.38 13.43
CA PRO A 40 -7.93 -3.55 12.30
C PRO A 40 -7.29 -2.16 12.30
N VAL A 41 -6.82 -1.71 11.14
CA VAL A 41 -6.34 -0.33 11.01
C VAL A 41 -7.57 0.57 10.97
N PRO A 42 -7.74 1.53 11.89
CA PRO A 42 -8.93 2.39 11.88
C PRO A 42 -8.85 3.46 10.79
N PHE A 43 -7.63 3.86 10.42
CA PHE A 43 -7.38 4.96 9.49
C PHE A 43 -5.93 4.93 9.00
N SER A 44 -5.69 5.38 7.77
CA SER A 44 -4.37 5.43 7.16
C SER A 44 -3.84 6.87 7.04
N SER A 45 -2.52 7.04 6.95
CA SER A 45 -1.92 8.36 6.71
C SER A 45 -2.42 9.00 5.40
N TYR A 46 -2.69 8.19 4.37
CA TYR A 46 -3.23 8.71 3.11
C TYR A 46 -4.65 9.25 3.26
N MET A 47 -5.53 8.56 3.98
CA MET A 47 -6.87 9.07 4.29
C MET A 47 -6.80 10.39 5.07
N ALA A 48 -5.84 10.51 6.00
CA ALA A 48 -5.61 11.74 6.77
C ALA A 48 -5.18 12.89 5.86
N GLN A 49 -4.22 12.63 4.99
CA GLN A 49 -3.75 13.61 4.03
C GLN A 49 -4.88 14.11 3.13
N GLN A 50 -5.70 13.22 2.56
CA GLN A 50 -6.82 13.64 1.71
C GLN A 50 -7.81 14.53 2.47
N LYS A 51 -8.19 14.16 3.70
CA LYS A 51 -9.06 15.00 4.55
C LYS A 51 -8.48 16.39 4.80
N VAL A 52 -7.20 16.45 5.19
CA VAL A 52 -6.54 17.72 5.50
C VAL A 52 -6.38 18.57 4.25
N SER A 53 -5.92 18.00 3.13
CA SER A 53 -5.71 18.74 1.88
C SER A 53 -7.01 19.35 1.34
N HIS A 54 -8.12 18.61 1.35
CA HIS A 54 -9.41 19.17 0.92
C HIS A 54 -9.95 20.22 1.91
N PHE A 55 -9.83 19.97 3.22
CA PHE A 55 -10.26 20.94 4.23
C PHE A 55 -9.53 22.28 4.09
N LEU A 56 -8.22 22.26 3.86
CA LEU A 56 -7.41 23.47 3.63
C LEU A 56 -7.82 24.22 2.35
N ASN A 57 -8.40 23.53 1.37
CA ASN A 57 -8.95 24.13 0.15
C ASN A 57 -10.41 24.58 0.30
N GLY A 58 -10.99 24.48 1.51
CA GLY A 58 -12.40 24.81 1.75
C GLY A 58 -13.38 23.75 1.25
N GLU A 59 -12.91 22.55 0.92
CA GLU A 59 -13.72 21.45 0.40
C GLU A 59 -13.94 20.37 1.46
N SER A 60 -15.10 19.72 1.42
CA SER A 60 -15.35 18.51 2.22
C SER A 60 -14.92 17.26 1.45
N TYR A 61 -14.29 16.31 2.16
CA TYR A 61 -13.87 15.02 1.58
C TYR A 61 -14.47 13.85 2.35
N PRO A 62 -15.66 13.37 1.96
CA PRO A 62 -16.32 12.26 2.62
C PRO A 62 -15.57 10.96 2.36
N ILE A 63 -15.12 10.30 3.43
CA ILE A 63 -14.45 9.00 3.36
C ILE A 63 -15.46 7.88 3.64
N LYS A 64 -15.64 7.00 2.66
CA LYS A 64 -16.31 5.71 2.82
C LYS A 64 -15.26 4.65 3.09
N TYR A 65 -15.32 4.07 4.28
CA TYR A 65 -14.36 3.11 4.76
C TYR A 65 -15.03 2.05 5.61
N GLN A 66 -14.71 0.78 5.34
CA GLN A 66 -15.16 -0.34 6.15
C GLN A 66 -14.09 -1.42 6.16
N TRP A 67 -13.59 -1.74 7.35
CA TRP A 67 -12.63 -2.83 7.52
C TRP A 67 -13.32 -4.19 7.38
N VAL A 68 -12.65 -5.12 6.70
CA VAL A 68 -13.04 -6.52 6.60
C VAL A 68 -11.80 -7.41 6.70
N SER A 69 -11.91 -8.53 7.42
CA SER A 69 -10.83 -9.52 7.52
C SER A 69 -10.63 -10.27 6.19
N LEU A 70 -9.43 -10.78 5.95
CA LEU A 70 -9.00 -11.37 4.68
C LEU A 70 -9.86 -12.58 4.28
N ASP A 71 -10.28 -13.39 5.25
CA ASP A 71 -11.17 -14.54 5.06
C ASP A 71 -12.59 -14.15 4.60
N LYS A 72 -12.98 -12.89 4.85
CA LYS A 72 -14.22 -12.29 4.36
C LYS A 72 -14.02 -11.50 3.06
N ILE A 73 -12.83 -11.54 2.48
CA ILE A 73 -12.57 -11.03 1.12
C ILE A 73 -12.49 -12.22 0.16
N SER A 74 -13.21 -12.13 -0.96
CA SER A 74 -13.17 -13.11 -2.04
C SER A 74 -11.73 -13.49 -2.44
N TRP A 75 -11.46 -14.78 -2.59
CA TRP A 75 -10.14 -15.25 -3.04
C TRP A 75 -9.80 -14.72 -4.44
N GLN A 76 -10.81 -14.48 -5.28
CA GLN A 76 -10.64 -13.85 -6.58
C GLN A 76 -10.11 -12.42 -6.43
N MET A 77 -10.59 -11.67 -5.44
CA MET A 77 -10.11 -10.31 -5.16
C MET A 77 -8.68 -10.29 -4.64
N GLN A 78 -8.34 -11.20 -3.72
CA GLN A 78 -6.98 -11.37 -3.23
C GLN A 78 -6.01 -11.68 -4.39
N LEU A 79 -6.37 -12.65 -5.23
CA LEU A 79 -5.55 -13.04 -6.38
C LEU A 79 -5.49 -11.97 -7.47
N ALA A 80 -6.56 -11.21 -7.69
CA ALA A 80 -6.61 -10.14 -8.68
C ALA A 80 -5.62 -9.01 -8.36
N VAL A 81 -5.51 -8.60 -7.09
CA VAL A 81 -4.53 -7.59 -6.68
C VAL A 81 -3.10 -8.09 -6.84
N ILE A 82 -2.81 -9.31 -6.39
CA ILE A 82 -1.49 -9.94 -6.57
C ILE A 82 -1.15 -10.01 -8.07
N ALA A 83 -2.08 -10.48 -8.90
CA ALA A 83 -1.89 -10.59 -10.34
C ALA A 83 -1.63 -9.24 -11.04
N ALA A 84 -2.25 -8.17 -10.53
CA ALA A 84 -2.19 -6.84 -11.11
C ALA A 84 -1.00 -6.00 -10.64
N GLU A 85 -0.66 -6.08 -9.36
CA GLU A 85 0.29 -5.18 -8.70
C GLU A 85 1.63 -5.88 -8.41
N ASP A 86 1.63 -7.18 -8.08
CA ASP A 86 2.79 -7.86 -7.52
C ASP A 86 2.71 -9.40 -7.63
N GLN A 87 3.03 -9.95 -8.80
CA GLN A 87 2.89 -11.39 -9.08
C GLN A 87 3.86 -12.26 -8.26
N LYS A 88 4.95 -11.66 -7.76
CA LYS A 88 5.97 -12.32 -6.93
C LYS A 88 5.80 -12.05 -5.45
N PHE A 89 4.64 -11.51 -5.03
CA PHE A 89 4.37 -11.10 -3.65
C PHE A 89 4.76 -12.15 -2.59
N ALA A 90 4.47 -13.44 -2.83
CA ALA A 90 4.81 -14.52 -1.91
C ALA A 90 6.31 -14.84 -1.84
N GLN A 91 7.09 -14.45 -2.86
CA GLN A 91 8.47 -14.89 -3.08
C GLN A 91 9.52 -13.91 -2.57
N HIS A 92 9.17 -12.64 -2.35
CA HIS A 92 10.11 -11.60 -1.93
C HIS A 92 9.80 -11.05 -0.54
N HIS A 93 10.73 -10.29 0.05
CA HIS A 93 10.57 -9.62 1.35
C HIS A 93 10.46 -8.10 1.16
N GLY A 94 9.38 -7.66 0.51
CA GLY A 94 9.09 -6.24 0.27
C GLY A 94 9.70 -5.58 -0.95
N ILE A 95 10.69 -6.21 -1.61
CA ILE A 95 11.36 -5.64 -2.79
C ILE A 95 11.41 -6.70 -3.90
N ASP A 96 10.86 -6.37 -5.06
CA ASP A 96 11.04 -7.16 -6.28
C ASP A 96 12.13 -6.51 -7.16
N TRP A 97 13.35 -7.05 -7.04
CA TRP A 97 14.51 -6.57 -7.80
C TRP A 97 14.36 -6.78 -9.32
N ASP A 98 13.68 -7.85 -9.73
CA ASP A 98 13.43 -8.12 -11.15
C ASP A 98 12.44 -7.10 -11.72
N ALA A 99 11.40 -6.74 -10.95
CA ALA A 99 10.46 -5.69 -11.34
C ALA A 99 11.15 -4.32 -11.44
N ILE A 100 12.06 -4.01 -10.52
CA ILE A 100 12.87 -2.78 -10.57
C ILE A 100 13.73 -2.75 -11.84
N ASP A 101 14.50 -3.80 -12.12
CA ASP A 101 15.37 -3.87 -13.30
C ASP A 101 14.55 -3.77 -14.61
N LYS A 102 13.43 -4.48 -14.70
CA LYS A 102 12.50 -4.39 -15.84
C LYS A 102 11.93 -2.99 -16.00
N ALA A 103 11.54 -2.33 -14.91
CA ALA A 103 11.03 -0.96 -14.94
C ALA A 103 12.11 0.02 -15.41
N LEU A 104 13.34 -0.09 -14.92
CA LEU A 104 14.47 0.75 -15.34
C LEU A 104 14.78 0.56 -16.84
N LYS A 105 14.85 -0.68 -17.31
CA LYS A 105 15.08 -0.98 -18.74
C LYS A 105 13.97 -0.43 -19.63
N TYR A 106 12.71 -0.49 -19.19
CA TYR A 106 11.58 0.10 -19.90
C TYR A 106 11.63 1.62 -19.92
N ASN A 107 11.89 2.26 -18.77
CA ASN A 107 11.91 3.72 -18.64
C ASN A 107 13.06 4.37 -19.42
N LYS A 108 14.17 3.65 -19.64
CA LYS A 108 15.25 4.11 -20.54
C LYS A 108 14.80 4.22 -22.00
N LYS A 109 13.79 3.46 -22.42
CA LYS A 109 13.33 3.33 -23.81
C LYS A 109 11.94 3.94 -24.04
N SER A 110 11.32 4.51 -23.01
CA SER A 110 9.94 5.00 -23.07
C SER A 110 9.79 6.31 -22.32
N THR A 111 9.01 7.23 -22.88
CA THR A 111 8.55 8.43 -22.18
C THR A 111 7.54 8.11 -21.08
N LYS A 112 6.98 6.89 -21.06
CA LYS A 112 6.06 6.42 -20.03
C LYS A 112 6.85 5.74 -18.90
N VAL A 113 6.73 6.27 -17.69
CA VAL A 113 7.34 5.67 -16.49
C VAL A 113 6.49 4.49 -16.01
N ARG A 114 7.09 3.31 -15.89
CA ARG A 114 6.55 2.18 -15.12
C ARG A 114 7.12 2.21 -13.71
N GLY A 115 6.23 2.04 -12.74
CA GLY A 115 6.61 1.78 -11.35
C GLY A 115 6.91 0.30 -11.13
N GLY A 116 7.78 0.01 -10.16
CA GLY A 116 8.06 -1.35 -9.67
C GLY A 116 7.81 -1.47 -8.18
N SER A 117 6.75 -0.82 -7.66
CA SER A 117 6.46 -0.85 -6.21
C SER A 117 5.63 -2.07 -5.85
N THR A 118 6.09 -2.84 -4.86
CA THR A 118 5.44 -4.05 -4.36
C THR A 118 4.19 -3.73 -3.54
N ILE A 119 3.33 -4.72 -3.28
CA ILE A 119 2.17 -4.55 -2.39
C ILE A 119 2.60 -4.06 -1.01
N SER A 120 3.72 -4.56 -0.48
CA SER A 120 4.26 -4.15 0.83
C SER A 120 4.70 -2.70 0.85
N GLN A 121 5.39 -2.25 -0.20
CA GLN A 121 5.79 -0.84 -0.36
C GLN A 121 4.57 0.08 -0.45
N GLN A 122 3.57 -0.31 -1.23
CA GLN A 122 2.33 0.44 -1.36
C GLN A 122 1.55 0.49 -0.02
N THR A 123 1.54 -0.61 0.73
CA THR A 123 0.94 -0.67 2.07
C THR A 123 1.60 0.31 3.02
N VAL A 124 2.93 0.29 3.11
CA VAL A 124 3.70 1.24 3.95
C VAL A 124 3.47 2.68 3.51
N LYS A 125 3.51 2.95 2.21
CA LYS A 125 3.26 4.28 1.65
C LYS A 125 1.90 4.82 2.09
N ASN A 126 0.86 4.01 2.00
CA ASN A 126 -0.51 4.44 2.29
C ASN A 126 -0.81 4.48 3.79
N LEU A 127 -0.17 3.62 4.59
CA LEU A 127 -0.43 3.48 6.02
C LEU A 127 0.32 4.50 6.87
N TYR A 128 1.62 4.67 6.61
CA TYR A 128 2.51 5.44 7.48
C TYR A 128 3.04 6.73 6.86
N LEU A 129 3.13 6.80 5.52
CA LEU A 129 3.80 7.89 4.83
C LEU A 129 2.80 8.85 4.16
N TRP A 130 3.30 9.99 3.73
CA TRP A 130 2.52 10.94 2.93
C TRP A 130 2.68 10.66 1.44
N HIS A 131 1.69 11.04 0.64
CA HIS A 131 1.77 11.01 -0.82
C HIS A 131 2.53 12.23 -1.34
N GLY A 132 3.45 11.98 -2.28
CA GLY A 132 4.31 12.98 -2.91
C GLY A 132 5.55 12.35 -3.56
N GLN A 133 6.05 12.96 -4.64
CA GLN A 133 7.33 12.58 -5.24
C GLN A 133 8.47 13.19 -4.43
N SER A 134 8.98 12.43 -3.46
CA SER A 134 10.11 12.86 -2.62
C SER A 134 11.10 11.72 -2.49
N TRP A 135 12.36 11.98 -2.87
CA TRP A 135 13.47 11.04 -2.66
C TRP A 135 13.67 10.72 -1.19
N LEU A 136 13.46 11.70 -0.30
CA LEU A 136 13.52 11.50 1.15
C LEU A 136 12.45 10.50 1.60
N ARG A 137 11.20 10.66 1.16
CA ARG A 137 10.13 9.70 1.45
C ARG A 137 10.51 8.30 0.97
N LYS A 138 11.04 8.18 -0.25
CA LYS A 138 11.43 6.89 -0.80
C LYS A 138 12.56 6.24 0.01
N GLY A 139 13.47 7.03 0.59
CA GLY A 139 14.50 6.57 1.52
C GLY A 139 13.95 6.01 2.84
N ILE A 140 12.81 6.52 3.33
CA ILE A 140 12.13 6.03 4.55
C ILE A 140 11.23 4.83 4.24
N GLU A 141 10.64 4.79 3.05
CA GLU A 141 9.73 3.72 2.60
C GLU A 141 10.42 2.34 2.63
N LEU A 142 11.67 2.26 2.18
CA LEU A 142 12.39 1.00 2.11
C LEU A 142 12.64 0.33 3.47
N PRO A 143 13.31 0.96 4.45
CA PRO A 143 13.52 0.35 5.76
C PRO A 143 12.20 0.06 6.49
N THR A 144 11.19 0.91 6.31
CA THR A 144 9.85 0.68 6.89
C THR A 144 9.18 -0.53 6.26
N THR A 145 9.32 -0.74 4.94
CA THR A 145 8.81 -1.92 4.24
C THR A 145 9.46 -3.20 4.76
N LEU A 146 10.79 -3.19 4.91
CA LEU A 146 11.51 -4.34 5.46
C LEU A 146 11.06 -4.64 6.90
N MET A 147 10.90 -3.61 7.74
CA MET A 147 10.37 -3.79 9.09
C MET A 147 8.98 -4.42 9.08
N VAL A 148 8.06 -3.95 8.22
CA VAL A 148 6.72 -4.54 8.10
C VAL A 148 6.79 -5.98 7.60
N GLU A 149 7.61 -6.30 6.62
CA GLU A 149 7.80 -7.67 6.11
C GLU A 149 8.41 -8.62 7.15
N LEU A 150 9.24 -8.12 8.06
CA LEU A 150 9.77 -8.88 9.19
C LEU A 150 8.70 -9.11 10.27
N LEU A 151 7.85 -8.11 10.51
CA LEU A 151 6.89 -8.14 11.61
C LEU A 151 5.53 -8.72 11.22
N TRP A 152 5.13 -8.69 9.95
CA TRP A 152 3.79 -9.09 9.51
C TRP A 152 3.87 -10.25 8.50
N SER A 153 2.93 -11.19 8.62
CA SER A 153 2.71 -12.23 7.62
C SER A 153 2.25 -11.63 6.28
N LYS A 154 2.50 -12.31 5.16
CA LYS A 154 2.03 -11.91 3.82
C LYS A 154 0.52 -11.76 3.76
N LYS A 155 -0.23 -12.65 4.42
CA LYS A 155 -1.69 -12.52 4.56
C LYS A 155 -2.09 -11.20 5.21
N ARG A 156 -1.45 -10.86 6.33
CA ARG A 156 -1.75 -9.60 7.04
C ARG A 156 -1.41 -8.36 6.20
N ILE A 157 -0.28 -8.37 5.48
CA ILE A 157 0.08 -7.27 4.58
C ILE A 157 -0.99 -7.09 3.48
N LEU A 158 -1.40 -8.19 2.85
CA LEU A 158 -2.45 -8.17 1.83
C LEU A 158 -3.81 -7.70 2.38
N GLU A 159 -4.17 -8.14 3.59
CA GLU A 159 -5.39 -7.71 4.29
C GLU A 159 -5.38 -6.20 4.52
N VAL A 160 -4.30 -5.67 5.08
CA VAL A 160 -4.17 -4.23 5.33
C VAL A 160 -4.21 -3.46 4.02
N TYR A 161 -3.46 -3.91 3.00
CA TYR A 161 -3.48 -3.30 1.66
C TYR A 161 -4.91 -3.19 1.10
N LEU A 162 -5.64 -4.31 1.07
CA LEU A 162 -7.00 -4.38 0.51
C LEU A 162 -7.99 -3.50 1.28
N ASN A 163 -7.73 -3.25 2.56
CA ASN A 163 -8.56 -2.36 3.36
C ASN A 163 -8.17 -0.89 3.20
N ILE A 164 -6.89 -0.52 3.05
CA ILE A 164 -6.50 0.90 3.01
C ILE A 164 -6.32 1.46 1.60
N ALA A 165 -6.36 0.63 0.56
CA ALA A 165 -6.28 1.09 -0.82
C ALA A 165 -7.52 1.91 -1.21
N GLU A 166 -7.31 2.96 -2.00
CA GLU A 166 -8.39 3.76 -2.57
C GLU A 166 -8.83 3.15 -3.91
N PHE A 167 -10.12 2.83 -4.04
CA PHE A 167 -10.70 2.23 -5.26
C PHE A 167 -11.49 3.25 -6.10
N GLY A 168 -11.71 4.45 -5.55
CA GLY A 168 -12.32 5.59 -6.21
C GLY A 168 -12.35 6.78 -5.26
N ASN A 169 -12.71 7.96 -5.75
CA ASN A 169 -12.66 9.20 -4.98
C ASN A 169 -13.38 9.07 -3.61
N GLY A 170 -12.61 9.02 -2.52
CA GLY A 170 -13.12 8.90 -1.15
C GLY A 170 -13.61 7.51 -0.76
N ILE A 171 -13.37 6.49 -1.59
CA ILE A 171 -13.77 5.09 -1.37
C ILE A 171 -12.53 4.28 -1.05
N PHE A 172 -12.35 4.00 0.24
CA PHE A 172 -11.21 3.26 0.75
C PHE A 172 -11.64 1.87 1.22
N GLY A 173 -10.86 0.88 0.83
CA GLY A 173 -11.09 -0.50 1.21
C GLY A 173 -12.05 -1.23 0.29
N VAL A 174 -11.77 -2.51 0.13
CA VAL A 174 -12.44 -3.34 -0.85
C VAL A 174 -13.91 -3.62 -0.50
N GLU A 175 -14.27 -3.64 0.78
CA GLU A 175 -15.68 -3.76 1.19
C GLU A 175 -16.47 -2.52 0.77
N ALA A 176 -15.99 -1.32 1.11
CA ALA A 176 -16.63 -0.07 0.68
C ALA A 176 -16.71 0.03 -0.85
N ALA A 177 -15.67 -0.40 -1.57
CA ALA A 177 -15.66 -0.44 -3.03
C ALA A 177 -16.69 -1.42 -3.61
N SER A 178 -16.76 -2.63 -3.05
CA SER A 178 -17.70 -3.66 -3.48
C SER A 178 -19.16 -3.21 -3.29
N GLN A 179 -19.46 -2.59 -2.15
CA GLN A 179 -20.79 -2.03 -1.87
C GLN A 179 -21.10 -0.83 -2.78
N ALA A 180 -20.12 0.04 -3.04
CA ALA A 180 -20.29 1.21 -3.88
C ALA A 180 -20.60 0.82 -5.34
N TYR A 181 -19.84 -0.12 -5.90
CA TYR A 181 -19.85 -0.43 -7.33
C TYR A 181 -20.72 -1.63 -7.73
N PHE A 182 -20.85 -2.64 -6.86
CA PHE A 182 -21.53 -3.89 -7.19
C PHE A 182 -22.66 -4.25 -6.22
N LYS A 183 -22.91 -3.43 -5.19
CA LYS A 183 -24.00 -3.62 -4.21
C LYS A 183 -23.96 -4.97 -3.50
N LYS A 184 -22.75 -5.43 -3.15
CA LYS A 184 -22.53 -6.69 -2.45
C LYS A 184 -21.28 -6.68 -1.60
N SER A 185 -21.17 -7.66 -0.71
CA SER A 185 -19.99 -7.85 0.11
C SER A 185 -18.76 -8.22 -0.72
N ALA A 186 -17.57 -7.78 -0.29
CA ALA A 186 -16.30 -8.17 -0.88
C ALA A 186 -16.09 -9.70 -0.93
N LYS A 187 -16.77 -10.46 -0.04
CA LYS A 187 -16.77 -11.93 -0.07
C LYS A 187 -17.41 -12.52 -1.32
N GLN A 188 -18.34 -11.80 -1.95
CA GLN A 188 -19.15 -12.25 -3.08
C GLN A 188 -18.64 -11.71 -4.44
N LEU A 189 -17.46 -11.08 -4.46
CA LEU A 189 -16.83 -10.63 -5.69
C LEU A 189 -16.44 -11.83 -6.55
N ASN A 190 -16.91 -11.83 -7.80
CA ASN A 190 -16.49 -12.80 -8.80
C ASN A 190 -15.16 -12.37 -9.46
N GLN A 191 -14.62 -13.21 -10.34
CA GLN A 191 -13.35 -12.94 -11.01
C GLN A 191 -13.35 -11.65 -11.84
N GLN A 192 -14.44 -11.36 -12.55
CA GLN A 192 -14.51 -10.19 -13.42
C GLN A 192 -14.53 -8.89 -12.61
N GLU A 193 -15.31 -8.84 -11.52
CA GLU A 193 -15.41 -7.68 -10.64
C GLU A 193 -14.12 -7.46 -9.86
N ALA A 194 -13.53 -8.54 -9.34
CA ALA A 194 -12.23 -8.51 -8.68
C ALA A 194 -11.14 -7.94 -9.61
N ALA A 195 -11.06 -8.44 -10.84
CA ALA A 195 -10.12 -7.94 -11.84
C ALA A 195 -10.40 -6.48 -12.23
N LEU A 196 -11.67 -6.06 -12.21
CA LEU A 196 -12.06 -4.69 -12.49
C LEU A 196 -11.63 -3.72 -11.38
N LEU A 197 -11.84 -4.08 -10.11
CA LEU A 197 -11.34 -3.31 -8.97
C LEU A 197 -9.82 -3.23 -8.96
N ALA A 198 -9.13 -4.35 -9.23
CA ALA A 198 -7.67 -4.33 -9.35
C ALA A 198 -7.18 -3.48 -10.54
N ALA A 199 -7.97 -3.39 -11.63
CA ALA A 199 -7.60 -2.58 -12.79
C ALA A 199 -7.55 -1.08 -12.47
N VAL A 200 -8.39 -0.58 -11.56
CA VAL A 200 -8.48 0.85 -11.24
C VAL A 200 -7.43 1.34 -10.24
N LEU A 201 -6.84 0.46 -9.44
CA LEU A 201 -5.92 0.79 -8.34
C LEU A 201 -4.76 1.74 -8.71
N PRO A 202 -4.13 1.67 -9.91
CA PRO A 202 -3.03 2.61 -10.20
C PRO A 202 -3.45 4.07 -10.35
N ASN A 203 -4.71 4.34 -10.63
CA ASN A 203 -5.24 5.70 -10.65
C ASN A 203 -6.76 5.69 -10.40
N PRO A 204 -7.20 5.55 -9.14
CA PRO A 204 -8.61 5.37 -8.80
C PRO A 204 -9.46 6.63 -9.03
N ILE A 205 -8.84 7.80 -9.14
CA ILE A 205 -9.53 9.06 -9.45
C ILE A 205 -9.90 9.11 -10.94
N ILE A 206 -9.01 8.65 -11.83
CA ILE A 206 -9.24 8.66 -13.28
C ILE A 206 -9.97 7.39 -13.74
N PHE A 207 -9.60 6.23 -13.22
CA PHE A 207 -10.15 4.95 -13.64
C PHE A 207 -11.39 4.59 -12.83
N LYS A 208 -12.52 4.40 -13.51
CA LYS A 208 -13.83 4.17 -12.87
C LYS A 208 -14.27 2.72 -13.04
N ALA A 209 -14.54 2.03 -11.94
CA ALA A 209 -15.03 0.65 -11.96
C ALA A 209 -16.48 0.55 -12.47
N ASN A 210 -17.33 1.54 -12.18
CA ASN A 210 -18.73 1.59 -12.64
C ASN A 210 -18.91 2.02 -14.10
N LYS A 211 -17.91 2.67 -14.70
CA LYS A 211 -17.92 3.08 -16.11
C LYS A 211 -16.52 2.89 -16.72
N PRO A 212 -16.09 1.63 -16.91
CA PRO A 212 -14.71 1.35 -17.30
C PRO A 212 -14.48 1.71 -18.76
N SER A 213 -13.43 2.49 -19.01
CA SER A 213 -12.98 2.79 -20.37
C SER A 213 -12.43 1.54 -21.06
N ALA A 214 -12.27 1.60 -22.38
CA ALA A 214 -11.67 0.51 -23.15
C ALA A 214 -10.27 0.11 -22.62
N PHE A 215 -9.51 1.10 -22.10
CA PHE A 215 -8.23 0.85 -21.44
C PHE A 215 -8.39 0.02 -20.16
N VAL A 216 -9.33 0.40 -19.28
CA VAL A 216 -9.61 -0.32 -18.03
C VAL A 216 -10.08 -1.75 -18.33
N GLN A 217 -10.98 -1.93 -19.31
CA GLN A 217 -11.44 -3.26 -19.72
C GLN A 217 -10.31 -4.12 -20.31
N LYS A 218 -9.41 -3.53 -21.11
CA LYS A 218 -8.22 -4.25 -21.62
C LYS A 218 -7.32 -4.71 -20.47
N LYS A 219 -7.12 -3.86 -19.47
CA LYS A 219 -6.36 -4.19 -18.26
C LYS A 219 -7.06 -5.28 -17.43
N GLN A 220 -8.37 -5.18 -17.23
CA GLN A 220 -9.19 -6.20 -16.56
C GLN A 220 -8.98 -7.58 -17.22
N ARG A 221 -9.12 -7.68 -18.55
CA ARG A 221 -8.87 -8.93 -19.28
C ARG A 221 -7.44 -9.44 -19.11
N TRP A 222 -6.46 -8.54 -19.10
CA TRP A 222 -5.07 -8.92 -18.82
C TRP A 222 -4.93 -9.50 -17.41
N ILE A 223 -5.49 -8.84 -16.38
CA ILE A 223 -5.47 -9.32 -14.99
C ILE A 223 -6.13 -10.70 -14.88
N MET A 224 -7.29 -10.92 -15.49
CA MET A 224 -7.96 -12.23 -15.46
C MET A 224 -7.07 -13.35 -16.02
N ARG A 225 -6.33 -13.09 -17.12
CA ARG A 225 -5.36 -14.06 -17.65
C ARG A 225 -4.22 -14.32 -16.67
N GLN A 226 -3.73 -13.29 -15.99
CA GLN A 226 -2.69 -13.45 -14.98
C GLN A 226 -3.18 -14.23 -13.75
N MET A 227 -4.44 -13.99 -13.32
CA MET A 227 -5.07 -14.76 -12.25
C MET A 227 -5.17 -16.25 -12.62
N ASN A 228 -5.55 -16.56 -13.87
CA ASN A 228 -5.61 -17.94 -14.34
C ASN A 228 -4.22 -18.60 -14.39
N ALA A 229 -3.18 -17.85 -14.79
CA ALA A 229 -1.81 -18.33 -14.82
C ALA A 229 -1.24 -18.60 -13.41
N LEU A 230 -1.56 -17.75 -12.43
CA LEU A 230 -1.15 -17.96 -11.04
C LEU A 230 -1.93 -19.09 -10.36
N GLY A 231 -3.24 -19.16 -10.64
CA GLY A 231 -4.16 -20.12 -10.03
C GLY A 231 -4.46 -19.84 -8.55
N LYS A 232 -5.57 -20.39 -8.06
CA LYS A 232 -5.99 -20.25 -6.64
C LYS A 232 -4.93 -20.81 -5.67
N GLY A 233 -4.19 -21.83 -6.09
CA GLY A 233 -3.13 -22.46 -5.30
C GLY A 233 -2.04 -21.49 -4.85
N TYR A 234 -1.80 -20.39 -5.57
CA TYR A 234 -0.84 -19.37 -5.17
C TYR A 234 -1.10 -18.83 -3.76
N LEU A 235 -2.37 -18.66 -3.36
CA LEU A 235 -2.72 -18.10 -2.06
C LEU A 235 -2.29 -18.98 -0.87
N THR A 236 -2.00 -20.26 -1.11
CA THR A 236 -1.45 -21.16 -0.09
C THR A 236 0.01 -20.86 0.26
N GLN A 237 0.73 -20.16 -0.63
CA GLN A 237 2.12 -19.74 -0.43
C GLN A 237 2.24 -18.51 0.46
N LEU A 238 1.12 -17.82 0.74
CA LEU A 238 1.12 -16.69 1.66
C LEU A 238 1.25 -17.22 3.09
N ASN A 239 2.38 -16.89 3.73
CA ASN A 239 2.56 -17.10 5.17
C ASN A 239 1.64 -16.18 5.99
#